data_AF-A0A5N5J6T3-F1
#
_entry.id   AF-A0A5N5J6T3-F1
#
_cell.length_a   1.000
_cell.length_b   1.000
_cell.length_c   1.000
_cell.angle_alpha   90.00
_cell.angle_beta   90.00
_cell.angle_gamma   90.00
#
_symmetry.space_group_name_H-M   'P 1'
#
loop_
_entity.id
_entity.type
_entity.pdbx_description
1 polymer ?
#
loop_
_entity_poly.entity_id
_entity_poly.type
_entity_poly.pdbx_seq_one_letter_code
_entity_poly.pdbx_strand_id
1 'polypeptide(L)'
;MYFNNLNNLTLLCCLCSCLYGDFWVCRSDRKWTEDERMEMEKSALLTDEQIKEKNRLLEEKTKQLQDQTDPESSAPIRRSNSKDFLPPIMSGESSPVSVPVSELRLVLLGRTGSGKSAAGDTILGRGERNQDATSTATSTSTQQSESTQGEVAGRKVTVVDTPDWFSPGLSQENLRQDVGLCVRLSAPGPHAFLLVIRVKQPTGEERGMLEKMEEIFGERCWRNTMILFTVSDELQKKNIEEFIQSGDQEVQRLVEKCGNRFHCLNIKESGDGSQVSELLEKIEKMVEGSRENFYSSETYFQ
;
A
#
# COMPACT_ATOMS: atom_id res chain seq x y z
N MET A 1 6.74 -23.73 19.93
CA MET A 1 6.67 -23.61 18.46
C MET A 1 6.82 -22.13 18.13
N TYR A 2 8.05 -21.65 17.94
CA TYR A 2 8.32 -20.30 17.46
C TYR A 2 8.94 -20.46 16.08
N PHE A 3 8.21 -20.08 15.04
CA PHE A 3 8.70 -20.04 13.66
C PHE A 3 9.52 -18.76 13.46
N ASN A 4 10.63 -18.94 12.73
CA ASN A 4 11.75 -18.02 12.58
C ASN A 4 11.39 -16.66 11.98
N ASN A 5 11.85 -15.59 12.64
CA ASN A 5 11.81 -14.20 12.17
C ASN A 5 13.18 -13.75 11.59
N LEU A 6 13.87 -14.66 10.89
CA LEU A 6 15.24 -14.44 10.34
C LEU A 6 15.24 -13.87 8.91
N ASN A 7 14.11 -13.91 8.20
CA ASN A 7 14.01 -13.39 6.82
C ASN A 7 13.85 -11.86 6.75
N ASN A 8 13.50 -11.22 7.88
CA ASN A 8 13.26 -9.78 7.94
C ASN A 8 14.57 -8.96 7.92
N LEU A 9 15.62 -9.45 8.62
CA LEU A 9 16.92 -8.76 8.66
C LEU A 9 17.66 -8.77 7.31
N THR A 10 17.46 -9.77 6.45
CA THR A 10 18.13 -9.82 5.14
C THR A 10 17.50 -8.92 4.08
N LEU A 11 16.22 -8.55 4.23
CA LEU A 11 15.60 -7.49 3.42
C LEU A 11 15.94 -6.09 3.98
N LEU A 12 15.90 -5.90 5.30
CA LEU A 12 16.24 -4.62 5.93
C LEU A 12 17.73 -4.25 5.79
N CYS A 13 18.67 -5.19 5.99
CA CYS A 13 20.11 -4.90 5.91
C CYS A 13 20.60 -4.53 4.51
N CYS A 14 19.94 -5.00 3.44
CA CYS A 14 20.37 -4.68 2.07
C CYS A 14 19.80 -3.36 1.54
N LEU A 15 18.61 -2.94 2.01
CA LEU A 15 18.06 -1.62 1.64
C LEU A 15 18.90 -0.47 2.24
N CYS A 16 19.49 -0.68 3.42
CA CYS A 16 20.35 0.31 4.08
C CYS A 16 21.70 0.54 3.35
N SER A 17 22.18 -0.45 2.58
CA SER A 17 23.48 -0.38 1.90
C SER A 17 23.48 0.40 0.57
N CYS A 18 22.32 0.86 0.10
CA CYS A 18 22.21 1.71 -1.10
C CYS A 18 22.23 3.22 -0.80
N LEU A 19 22.29 3.63 0.47
CA LEU A 19 21.99 5.01 0.90
C LEU A 19 23.19 5.94 1.08
N TYR A 20 24.41 5.53 0.76
CA TYR A 20 25.54 6.47 0.72
C TYR A 20 26.30 6.35 -0.59
N GLY A 21 26.13 7.36 -1.43
CA GLY A 21 26.95 7.56 -2.61
C GLY A 21 28.40 7.75 -2.19
N ASP A 22 29.19 6.69 -2.36
CA ASP A 22 30.56 6.77 -2.86
C ASP A 22 30.94 5.42 -3.47
N PHE A 23 31.68 5.51 -4.57
CA PHE A 23 32.06 4.45 -5.48
C PHE A 23 32.67 3.24 -4.75
N TRP A 24 31.93 2.13 -4.64
CA TRP A 24 32.51 0.82 -4.36
C TRP A 24 31.98 -0.19 -5.38
N VAL A 25 32.87 -0.60 -6.27
CA VAL A 25 32.72 -1.86 -7.01
C VAL A 25 32.42 -2.94 -5.97
N CYS A 26 31.25 -3.59 -6.06
CA CYS A 26 30.96 -4.80 -5.30
C CYS A 26 31.91 -5.89 -5.78
N ARG A 27 33.13 -5.90 -5.25
CA ARG A 27 34.14 -6.91 -5.51
C ARG A 27 34.24 -7.81 -4.30
N SER A 28 33.36 -8.79 -4.22
CA SER A 28 33.72 -10.16 -3.84
C SER A 28 32.51 -11.08 -3.90
N ASP A 29 32.58 -12.06 -4.80
CA ASP A 29 31.96 -13.38 -4.66
C ASP A 29 32.53 -14.10 -3.42
N ARG A 30 32.38 -13.52 -2.22
CA ARG A 30 32.75 -14.18 -0.98
C ARG A 30 31.53 -14.93 -0.46
N LYS A 31 31.53 -16.24 -0.67
CA LYS A 31 30.62 -17.14 0.06
C LYS A 31 31.04 -17.16 1.52
N TRP A 32 30.16 -16.65 2.37
CA TRP A 32 30.26 -16.77 3.82
C TRP A 32 30.26 -18.24 4.21
N THR A 33 31.20 -18.65 5.06
CA THR A 33 31.19 -20.02 5.60
C THR A 33 30.05 -20.18 6.60
N GLU A 34 29.60 -21.41 6.84
CA GLU A 34 28.61 -21.72 7.89
C GLU A 34 29.05 -21.17 9.27
N ASP A 35 30.35 -21.17 9.55
CA ASP A 35 30.91 -20.66 10.80
C ASP A 35 30.78 -19.14 10.92
N GLU A 36 31.06 -18.39 9.85
CA GLU A 36 30.88 -16.92 9.84
C GLU A 36 29.38 -16.54 9.93
N ARG A 37 28.48 -17.34 9.35
CA ARG A 37 27.03 -17.19 9.52
C ARG A 37 26.60 -17.42 10.97
N MET A 38 27.08 -18.49 11.61
CA MET A 38 26.79 -18.78 13.01
C MET A 38 27.33 -17.70 13.95
N GLU A 39 28.50 -17.14 13.67
CA GLU A 39 29.09 -16.07 14.50
C GLU A 39 28.31 -14.75 14.36
N MET A 40 27.79 -14.46 13.16
CA MET A 40 26.90 -13.34 12.91
C MET A 40 25.51 -13.55 13.57
N GLU A 41 24.96 -14.76 13.52
CA GLU A 41 23.72 -15.10 14.23
C GLU A 41 23.87 -15.02 15.74
N LYS A 42 25.01 -15.46 16.27
CA LYS A 42 25.33 -15.40 17.70
C LYS A 42 25.58 -13.97 18.19
N SER A 43 26.07 -13.08 17.33
CA SER A 43 26.22 -11.65 17.65
C SER A 43 24.95 -10.83 17.46
N ALA A 44 23.97 -11.33 16.68
CA ALA A 44 22.65 -10.72 16.50
C ALA A 44 21.61 -11.15 17.56
N LEU A 45 21.86 -12.26 18.26
CA LEU A 45 21.05 -12.69 19.40
C LEU A 45 21.48 -11.94 20.66
N LEU A 46 20.72 -10.90 21.02
CA LEU A 46 20.83 -10.29 22.35
C LEU A 46 20.51 -11.37 23.40
N THR A 47 21.37 -11.52 24.39
CA THR A 47 21.09 -12.45 25.50
C THR A 47 19.85 -11.98 26.26
N ASP A 48 19.15 -12.90 26.93
CA ASP A 48 17.98 -12.55 27.76
C ASP A 48 18.30 -11.45 28.78
N GLU A 49 19.56 -11.40 29.24
CA GLU A 49 20.07 -10.37 30.14
C GLU A 49 20.17 -8.99 29.46
N GLN A 50 20.64 -8.93 28.21
CA GLN A 50 20.69 -7.69 27.43
C GLN A 50 19.29 -7.20 27.04
N ILE A 51 18.37 -8.11 26.73
CA ILE A 51 16.96 -7.77 26.47
C ILE A 51 16.31 -7.19 27.73
N LYS A 52 16.59 -7.79 28.89
CA LYS A 52 16.07 -7.32 30.18
C LYS A 52 16.64 -5.95 30.57
N GLU A 53 17.93 -5.72 30.37
CA GLU A 53 18.57 -4.41 30.61
C GLU A 53 18.01 -3.33 29.67
N LYS A 54 17.82 -3.66 28.39
CA LYS A 54 17.22 -2.74 27.40
C LYS A 54 15.78 -2.38 27.74
N ASN A 55 14.98 -3.34 28.21
CA ASN A 55 13.60 -3.08 28.65
C ASN A 55 13.57 -2.20 29.92
N ARG A 56 14.50 -2.42 30.87
CA ARG A 56 14.64 -1.59 32.08
C ARG A 56 14.99 -0.14 31.72
N LEU A 57 15.95 0.07 30.82
CA LEU A 57 16.35 1.39 30.34
C LEU A 57 15.21 2.09 29.59
N LEU A 58 14.40 1.33 28.84
CA LEU A 58 13.25 1.87 28.14
C LEU A 58 12.20 2.40 29.11
N GLU A 59 11.87 1.63 30.17
CA GLU A 59 10.94 2.04 31.23
C GLU A 59 11.41 3.27 32.02
N GLU A 60 12.71 3.37 32.29
CA GLU A 60 13.30 4.51 32.98
C GLU A 60 13.23 5.78 32.11
N LYS A 61 13.43 5.63 30.80
CA LYS A 61 13.28 6.71 29.81
C LYS A 61 11.83 7.16 29.65
N THR A 62 10.85 6.25 29.69
CA THR A 62 9.42 6.61 29.66
C THR A 62 8.99 7.34 30.94
N LYS A 63 9.52 6.97 32.11
CA LYS A 63 9.26 7.71 33.35
C LYS A 63 9.80 9.13 33.32
N GLN A 64 11.01 9.34 32.78
CA GLN A 64 11.58 10.69 32.66
C GLN A 64 10.80 11.58 31.68
N LEU A 65 10.16 11.00 30.66
CA LEU A 65 9.32 11.73 29.72
C LEU A 65 7.95 12.10 30.31
N GLN A 66 7.46 11.37 31.32
CA GLN A 66 6.20 11.64 31.99
C GLN A 66 6.30 12.79 33.01
N ASP A 67 7.48 13.00 33.62
CA ASP A 67 7.76 14.07 34.58
C ASP A 67 7.98 15.45 33.93
N GLN A 68 7.96 15.57 32.60
CA GLN A 68 8.08 16.85 31.87
C GLN A 68 6.74 17.41 31.36
N THR A 69 5.61 16.87 31.80
CA THR A 69 4.27 17.41 31.50
C THR A 69 3.58 17.87 32.78
N ASP A 70 3.68 19.17 33.08
CA ASP A 70 2.95 19.83 34.17
C ASP A 70 1.43 19.87 33.89
N PRO A 71 0.57 19.51 34.86
CA PRO A 71 -0.87 19.70 34.78
C PRO A 71 -1.32 20.85 35.67
N GLU A 72 -1.34 22.10 35.18
CA GLU A 72 -2.11 23.16 35.86
C GLU A 72 -2.45 24.35 34.95
N SER A 73 -3.74 24.50 34.61
CA SER A 73 -4.40 25.81 34.47
C SER A 73 -5.89 25.60 34.23
N SER A 74 -6.65 25.43 35.31
CA SER A 74 -8.09 25.60 35.32
C SER A 74 -8.49 26.82 36.16
N ALA A 75 -9.17 27.77 35.47
CA ALA A 75 -10.13 28.78 35.97
C ALA A 75 -9.60 30.16 36.47
N PRO A 76 -10.47 31.21 36.62
CA PRO A 76 -11.34 31.86 35.61
C PRO A 76 -11.27 33.42 35.60
N ILE A 77 -12.16 34.08 34.82
CA ILE A 77 -12.69 35.48 34.93
C ILE A 77 -11.90 36.64 34.26
N ARG A 78 -12.47 37.31 33.24
CA ARG A 78 -13.07 38.67 33.33
C ARG A 78 -13.64 39.19 32.00
N ARG A 79 -14.94 39.52 32.05
CA ARG A 79 -15.64 40.41 31.14
C ARG A 79 -15.04 41.82 31.22
N SER A 80 -14.80 42.44 30.08
CA SER A 80 -15.01 43.88 29.90
C SER A 80 -15.32 44.19 28.44
N ASN A 81 -16.50 44.76 28.23
CA ASN A 81 -16.93 45.36 26.97
C ASN A 81 -15.97 46.49 26.55
N SER A 82 -15.66 46.57 25.27
CA SER A 82 -15.62 47.87 24.60
C SER A 82 -16.11 47.73 23.17
N LYS A 83 -16.84 48.76 22.79
CA LYS A 83 -17.68 48.94 21.63
C LYS A 83 -16.89 49.35 20.40
N ASP A 84 -17.48 48.99 19.26
CA ASP A 84 -17.55 49.71 17.99
C ASP A 84 -16.25 49.97 17.21
N PHE A 85 -16.16 49.44 15.98
CA PHE A 85 -16.29 50.20 14.73
C PHE A 85 -15.87 49.34 13.51
N LEU A 86 -16.85 48.92 12.71
CA LEU A 86 -16.70 48.70 11.25
C LEU A 86 -17.01 50.05 10.56
N PRO A 87 -16.47 50.40 9.37
CA PRO A 87 -16.84 49.77 8.08
C PRO A 87 -15.75 49.90 6.97
N PRO A 88 -16.03 49.78 5.64
CA PRO A 88 -16.97 48.95 4.90
C PRO A 88 -16.28 48.02 3.85
N ILE A 89 -17.12 47.18 3.27
CA ILE A 89 -16.93 46.29 2.11
C ILE A 89 -16.27 47.00 0.91
N MET A 90 -15.26 46.36 0.31
CA MET A 90 -14.92 46.52 -1.11
C MET A 90 -14.68 45.15 -1.75
N SER A 91 -15.46 44.93 -2.81
CA SER A 91 -15.38 43.89 -3.82
C SER A 91 -13.97 43.69 -4.38
N GLY A 92 -13.52 42.44 -4.41
CA GLY A 92 -12.36 42.01 -5.17
C GLY A 92 -12.56 40.57 -5.60
N GLU A 93 -12.67 40.36 -6.91
CA GLU A 93 -12.73 39.07 -7.57
C GLU A 93 -11.53 38.22 -7.12
N SER A 94 -11.78 37.23 -6.28
CA SER A 94 -10.81 36.16 -6.06
C SER A 94 -10.89 35.23 -7.26
N SER A 95 -9.83 35.24 -8.05
CA SER A 95 -9.41 34.17 -8.96
C SER A 95 -9.77 32.80 -8.37
N PRO A 96 -10.11 31.78 -9.18
CA PRO A 96 -10.51 30.49 -8.63
C PRO A 96 -9.37 29.99 -7.76
N VAL A 97 -9.63 29.94 -6.45
CA VAL A 97 -8.80 29.22 -5.49
C VAL A 97 -8.68 27.83 -6.09
N SER A 98 -7.49 27.48 -6.54
CA SER A 98 -7.17 26.13 -6.99
C SER A 98 -7.46 25.23 -5.80
N VAL A 99 -8.63 24.60 -5.80
CA VAL A 99 -8.96 23.54 -4.85
C VAL A 99 -7.80 22.55 -4.99
N PRO A 100 -7.07 22.23 -3.90
CA PRO A 100 -5.98 21.27 -4.01
C PRO A 100 -6.57 19.99 -4.57
N VAL A 101 -6.16 19.64 -5.79
CA VAL A 101 -6.62 18.41 -6.44
C VAL A 101 -6.12 17.27 -5.56
N SER A 102 -7.05 16.55 -4.93
CA SER A 102 -6.72 15.38 -4.14
C SER A 102 -6.02 14.36 -5.04
N GLU A 103 -4.75 14.08 -4.76
CA GLU A 103 -3.97 13.09 -5.49
C GLU A 103 -4.09 11.74 -4.80
N LEU A 104 -4.57 10.73 -5.51
CA LEU A 104 -4.63 9.34 -5.07
C LEU A 104 -3.52 8.52 -5.74
N ARG A 105 -2.90 7.62 -4.98
CA ARG A 105 -1.83 6.72 -5.43
C ARG A 105 -2.24 5.29 -5.13
N LEU A 106 -2.41 4.49 -6.16
CA LEU A 106 -2.94 3.14 -6.10
C LEU A 106 -1.88 2.16 -6.59
N VAL A 107 -1.65 1.08 -5.85
CA VAL A 107 -0.74 -0.01 -6.28
C VAL A 107 -1.58 -1.24 -6.54
N LEU A 108 -1.53 -1.77 -7.76
CA LEU A 108 -2.27 -2.97 -8.16
C LEU A 108 -1.41 -4.20 -7.93
N LEU A 109 -1.87 -5.08 -7.05
CA LEU A 109 -1.18 -6.32 -6.70
C LEU A 109 -2.06 -7.51 -7.09
N GLY A 110 -1.46 -8.62 -7.47
CA GLY A 110 -2.20 -9.85 -7.75
C GLY A 110 -1.52 -10.72 -8.79
N ARG A 111 -2.10 -11.90 -9.00
CA ARG A 111 -1.54 -12.92 -9.89
C ARG A 111 -1.59 -12.54 -11.36
N THR A 112 -0.76 -13.22 -12.16
CA THR A 112 -0.82 -13.15 -13.61
C THR A 112 -2.22 -13.56 -14.09
N GLY A 113 -2.83 -12.75 -14.95
CA GLY A 113 -4.18 -13.02 -15.47
C GLY A 113 -5.34 -12.64 -14.54
N SER A 114 -5.09 -12.05 -13.37
CA SER A 114 -6.11 -11.46 -12.49
C SER A 114 -6.77 -10.21 -13.07
N GLY A 115 -6.19 -9.62 -14.12
CA GLY A 115 -6.71 -8.44 -14.79
C GLY A 115 -6.19 -7.11 -14.24
N LYS A 116 -5.03 -7.09 -13.57
CA LYS A 116 -4.42 -5.86 -12.99
C LYS A 116 -4.30 -4.72 -13.99
N SER A 117 -3.60 -4.95 -15.11
CA SER A 117 -3.39 -3.90 -16.12
C SER A 117 -4.71 -3.41 -16.71
N ALA A 118 -5.65 -4.32 -17.00
CA ALA A 118 -6.99 -3.97 -17.48
C ALA A 118 -7.79 -3.16 -16.43
N ALA A 119 -7.67 -3.51 -15.15
CA ALA A 119 -8.26 -2.74 -14.06
C ALA A 119 -7.63 -1.34 -13.96
N GLY A 120 -6.30 -1.24 -14.11
CA GLY A 120 -5.60 0.05 -14.15
C GLY A 120 -6.06 0.94 -15.30
N ASP A 121 -6.18 0.38 -16.50
CA ASP A 121 -6.71 1.08 -17.67
C ASP A 121 -8.16 1.52 -17.47
N THR A 122 -8.99 0.66 -16.86
CA THR A 122 -10.38 0.98 -16.54
C THR A 122 -10.47 2.10 -15.51
N ILE A 123 -9.68 2.04 -14.44
CA ILE A 123 -9.60 3.07 -13.39
C ILE A 123 -9.20 4.41 -14.00
N LEU A 124 -8.25 4.42 -14.95
CA LEU A 124 -7.78 5.64 -15.61
C LEU A 124 -8.63 6.08 -16.82
N GLY A 125 -9.75 5.40 -17.10
CA GLY A 125 -10.63 5.73 -18.23
C GLY A 125 -10.00 5.50 -19.61
N ARG A 126 -8.98 4.65 -19.72
CA ARG A 126 -8.23 4.38 -20.97
C ARG A 126 -8.78 3.21 -21.78
N GLY A 127 -9.73 2.43 -21.24
CA GLY A 127 -10.32 1.27 -21.91
C GLY A 127 -11.00 1.57 -23.26
N GLU A 128 -11.51 2.78 -23.45
CA GLU A 128 -12.18 3.21 -24.69
C GLU A 128 -11.21 3.43 -25.85
N ARG A 129 -9.94 3.76 -25.58
CA ARG A 129 -8.94 4.09 -26.62
C ARG A 129 -8.39 2.85 -27.34
N ASN A 130 -8.54 1.67 -26.75
CA ASN A 130 -7.99 0.42 -27.27
C ASN A 130 -8.98 -0.40 -28.10
N GLN A 131 -10.25 0.02 -28.22
CA GLN A 131 -11.20 -0.66 -29.11
C GLN A 131 -11.01 -0.26 -30.59
N ASP A 132 -10.55 0.97 -30.86
CA ASP A 132 -10.22 1.44 -32.22
C ASP A 132 -8.84 0.99 -32.71
N ALA A 133 -7.98 0.55 -31.79
CA ALA A 133 -6.72 -0.09 -32.13
C ALA A 133 -6.94 -1.61 -32.24
N THR A 134 -7.18 -2.08 -33.47
CA THR A 134 -6.95 -3.48 -33.85
C THR A 134 -5.49 -3.84 -33.51
N SER A 135 -5.24 -4.22 -32.28
CA SER A 135 -3.92 -4.58 -31.79
C SER A 135 -4.13 -5.59 -30.70
N THR A 136 -4.03 -6.85 -31.11
CA THR A 136 -3.50 -7.97 -30.33
C THR A 136 -3.02 -7.57 -28.93
N ALA A 137 -3.93 -7.40 -27.97
CA ALA A 137 -3.59 -7.38 -26.56
C ALA A 137 -3.34 -8.84 -26.18
N THR A 138 -2.25 -9.41 -26.70
CA THR A 138 -1.64 -10.58 -26.08
C THR A 138 -1.47 -10.23 -24.62
N SER A 139 -2.01 -11.07 -23.74
CA SER A 139 -1.93 -10.96 -22.29
C SER A 139 -0.47 -11.08 -21.87
N THR A 140 0.32 -10.05 -22.15
CA THR A 140 1.72 -9.98 -21.77
C THR A 140 1.71 -9.68 -20.28
N SER A 141 2.19 -10.64 -19.50
CA SER A 141 2.46 -10.42 -18.09
C SER A 141 3.33 -9.16 -17.94
N THR A 142 2.89 -8.21 -17.12
CA THR A 142 3.71 -7.09 -16.66
C THR A 142 5.04 -7.66 -16.14
N GLN A 143 6.16 -7.17 -16.68
CA GLN A 143 7.50 -7.68 -16.35
C GLN A 143 8.17 -6.85 -15.25
N GLN A 144 7.83 -5.57 -15.17
CA GLN A 144 8.32 -4.62 -14.16
C GLN A 144 7.21 -3.65 -13.79
N SER A 145 7.30 -3.06 -12.60
CA SER A 145 6.32 -2.09 -12.12
C SER A 145 6.31 -0.81 -12.97
N GLU A 146 5.13 -0.37 -13.37
CA GLU A 146 4.93 0.82 -14.21
C GLU A 146 3.86 1.74 -13.62
N SER A 147 4.11 3.05 -13.61
CA SER A 147 3.15 4.04 -13.14
C SER A 147 2.48 4.77 -14.29
N THR A 148 1.15 4.86 -14.28
CA THR A 148 0.38 5.71 -15.18
C THR A 148 -0.47 6.68 -14.39
N GLN A 149 -0.59 7.92 -14.88
CA GLN A 149 -1.42 8.95 -14.26
C GLN A 149 -2.60 9.36 -15.17
N GLY A 150 -3.68 9.80 -14.54
CA GLY A 150 -4.85 10.36 -15.20
C GLY A 150 -5.70 11.17 -14.23
N GLU A 151 -6.59 12.00 -14.78
CA GLU A 151 -7.61 12.70 -14.00
C GLU A 151 -8.94 11.96 -14.15
N VAL A 152 -9.53 11.56 -13.03
CA VAL A 152 -10.74 10.73 -13.01
C VAL A 152 -11.66 11.22 -11.91
N ALA A 153 -12.90 11.57 -12.28
CA ALA A 153 -13.90 12.10 -11.37
C ALA A 153 -13.34 13.22 -10.46
N GLY A 154 -12.64 14.19 -11.07
CA GLY A 154 -12.06 15.36 -10.41
C GLY A 154 -10.83 15.10 -9.53
N ARG A 155 -10.28 13.88 -9.57
CA ARG A 155 -9.13 13.45 -8.75
C ARG A 155 -7.94 13.15 -9.65
N LYS A 156 -6.74 13.53 -9.21
CA LYS A 156 -5.50 13.10 -9.87
C LYS A 156 -5.19 11.70 -9.37
N VAL A 157 -5.21 10.71 -10.25
CA VAL A 157 -5.00 9.30 -9.87
C VAL A 157 -3.71 8.80 -10.51
N THR A 158 -2.81 8.29 -9.67
CA THR A 158 -1.62 7.53 -10.08
C THR A 158 -1.89 6.06 -9.81
N VAL A 159 -1.76 5.22 -10.83
CA VAL A 159 -1.87 3.76 -10.73
C VAL A 159 -0.52 3.14 -11.03
N VAL A 160 -0.01 2.32 -10.12
CA VAL A 160 1.19 1.49 -10.31
C VAL A 160 0.73 0.06 -10.58
N ASP A 161 0.94 -0.43 -11.80
CA ASP A 161 0.72 -1.84 -12.13
C ASP A 161 2.00 -2.62 -11.85
N THR A 162 1.90 -3.76 -11.16
CA THR A 162 3.06 -4.56 -10.74
C THR A 162 3.11 -5.91 -11.48
N PRO A 163 4.29 -6.55 -11.59
CA PRO A 163 4.39 -7.95 -11.95
C PRO A 163 3.76 -8.86 -10.87
N ASP A 164 3.69 -10.15 -11.16
CA ASP A 164 3.17 -11.17 -10.24
C ASP A 164 4.20 -11.55 -9.17
N TRP A 165 4.21 -10.79 -8.07
CA TRP A 165 5.05 -11.02 -6.90
C TRP A 165 4.72 -12.31 -6.12
N PHE A 166 3.57 -12.92 -6.41
CA PHE A 166 3.07 -14.12 -5.73
C PHE A 166 3.42 -15.39 -6.51
N SER A 167 4.05 -15.25 -7.67
CA SER A 167 4.49 -16.39 -8.48
C SER A 167 5.63 -17.15 -7.77
N PRO A 168 5.49 -18.47 -7.55
CA PRO A 168 6.56 -19.28 -6.97
C PRO A 168 7.86 -19.30 -7.79
N GLY A 169 7.79 -18.94 -9.07
CA GLY A 169 8.94 -18.90 -9.98
C GLY A 169 9.72 -17.58 -9.96
N LEU A 170 9.27 -16.57 -9.21
CA LEU A 170 9.95 -15.28 -9.14
C LEU A 170 11.16 -15.35 -8.20
N SER A 171 12.34 -14.93 -8.68
CA SER A 171 13.53 -14.86 -7.83
C SER A 171 13.38 -13.76 -6.78
N GLN A 172 13.95 -13.97 -5.59
CA GLN A 172 13.92 -12.96 -4.54
C GLN A 172 14.67 -11.67 -4.93
N GLU A 173 15.66 -11.76 -5.82
CA GLU A 173 16.34 -10.58 -6.36
C GLU A 173 15.43 -9.75 -7.26
N ASN A 174 14.74 -10.39 -8.22
CA ASN A 174 13.80 -9.69 -9.10
C ASN A 174 12.63 -9.09 -8.30
N LEU A 175 12.12 -9.82 -7.31
CA LEU A 175 11.11 -9.31 -6.39
C LEU A 175 11.59 -8.04 -5.67
N ARG A 176 12.79 -8.07 -5.08
CA ARG A 176 13.35 -6.92 -4.35
C ARG A 176 13.55 -5.71 -5.24
N GLN A 177 14.13 -5.92 -6.43
CA GLN A 177 14.35 -4.84 -7.41
C GLN A 177 13.02 -4.18 -7.79
N ASP A 178 12.00 -5.00 -8.05
CA ASP A 178 10.70 -4.49 -8.50
C ASP A 178 9.89 -3.86 -7.37
N VAL A 179 9.92 -4.41 -6.14
CA VAL A 179 9.35 -3.77 -4.96
C VAL A 179 10.00 -2.39 -4.74
N GLY A 180 11.33 -2.29 -4.88
CA GLY A 180 12.04 -1.01 -4.80
C GLY A 180 11.61 -0.03 -5.89
N LEU A 181 11.32 -0.50 -7.11
CA LEU A 181 10.74 0.31 -8.18
C LEU A 181 9.33 0.79 -7.82
N CYS A 182 8.46 -0.12 -7.39
CA CYS A 182 7.09 0.19 -6.98
C CYS A 182 7.04 1.25 -5.86
N VAL A 183 7.90 1.13 -4.85
CA VAL A 183 8.03 2.11 -3.75
C VAL A 183 8.37 3.50 -4.30
N ARG A 184 9.35 3.61 -5.21
CA ARG A 184 9.70 4.90 -5.82
C ARG A 184 8.56 5.48 -6.65
N LEU A 185 7.84 4.64 -7.38
CA LEU A 185 6.71 5.04 -8.23
C LEU A 185 5.47 5.46 -7.43
N SER A 186 5.35 5.01 -6.18
CA SER A 186 4.21 5.29 -5.30
C SER A 186 4.53 6.21 -4.12
N ALA A 187 5.74 6.79 -4.08
CA ALA A 187 6.18 7.72 -3.04
C ALA A 187 5.25 8.95 -2.90
N PRO A 188 5.06 9.51 -1.68
CA PRO A 188 5.62 9.09 -0.39
C PRO A 188 5.01 7.81 0.19
N GLY A 189 4.05 7.20 -0.50
CA GLY A 189 3.35 6.00 -0.07
C GLY A 189 1.99 5.86 -0.77
N PRO A 190 1.51 4.64 -1.07
CA PRO A 190 0.21 4.45 -1.69
C PRO A 190 -0.93 4.77 -0.72
N HIS A 191 -1.99 5.38 -1.24
CA HIS A 191 -3.23 5.54 -0.49
C HIS A 191 -3.94 4.19 -0.34
N ALA A 192 -3.88 3.36 -1.40
CA ALA A 192 -4.41 2.01 -1.37
C ALA A 192 -3.52 1.00 -2.09
N PHE A 193 -3.39 -0.18 -1.50
CA PHE A 193 -3.06 -1.40 -2.21
C PHE A 193 -4.36 -2.05 -2.69
N LEU A 194 -4.48 -2.29 -3.99
CA LEU A 194 -5.62 -2.99 -4.57
C LEU A 194 -5.20 -4.42 -4.89
N LEU A 195 -5.65 -5.38 -4.07
CA LEU A 195 -5.40 -6.80 -4.29
C LEU A 195 -6.40 -7.32 -5.31
N VAL A 196 -5.96 -7.47 -6.55
CA VAL A 196 -6.77 -7.81 -7.71
C VAL A 196 -7.00 -9.32 -7.78
N ILE A 197 -8.25 -9.73 -7.66
CA ILE A 197 -8.68 -11.14 -7.74
C ILE A 197 -9.72 -11.25 -8.84
N ARG A 198 -9.53 -12.19 -9.77
CA ARG A 198 -10.51 -12.42 -10.83
C ARG A 198 -11.63 -13.31 -10.34
N VAL A 199 -12.88 -12.91 -10.56
CA VAL A 199 -14.04 -13.76 -10.30
C VAL A 199 -14.11 -14.86 -11.37
N LYS A 200 -13.67 -16.06 -10.98
CA LYS A 200 -13.73 -17.32 -11.73
C LYS A 200 -13.87 -18.46 -10.75
N GLN A 201 -13.96 -19.71 -11.20
CA GLN A 201 -14.00 -20.85 -10.28
C GLN A 201 -12.79 -20.81 -9.32
N PRO A 202 -12.97 -21.02 -8.00
CA PRO A 202 -11.87 -20.98 -7.03
C PRO A 202 -10.87 -22.10 -7.30
N THR A 203 -9.61 -21.76 -7.58
CA THR A 203 -8.54 -22.71 -7.93
C THR A 203 -7.40 -22.76 -6.92
N GLY A 204 -7.53 -22.13 -5.75
CA GLY A 204 -6.45 -22.02 -4.76
C GLY A 204 -5.25 -21.19 -5.20
N GLU A 205 -5.44 -20.38 -6.25
CA GLU A 205 -4.41 -19.50 -6.79
C GLU A 205 -3.97 -18.46 -5.74
N GLU A 206 -4.87 -18.01 -4.87
CA GLU A 206 -4.57 -16.93 -3.91
C GLU A 206 -3.83 -17.39 -2.65
N ARG A 207 -3.50 -18.68 -2.57
CA ARG A 207 -2.71 -19.24 -1.46
C ARG A 207 -1.34 -18.59 -1.39
N GLY A 208 -0.94 -18.19 -0.19
CA GLY A 208 0.38 -17.58 0.06
C GLY A 208 0.41 -16.06 -0.16
N MET A 209 -0.66 -15.46 -0.71
CA MET A 209 -0.71 -14.01 -0.93
C MET A 209 -0.64 -13.22 0.36
N LEU A 210 -1.35 -13.69 1.40
CA LEU A 210 -1.41 -13.03 2.69
C LEU A 210 0.00 -12.96 3.31
N GLU A 211 0.67 -14.10 3.39
CA GLU A 211 2.02 -14.21 3.96
C GLU A 211 3.02 -13.37 3.15
N LYS A 212 2.92 -13.40 1.82
CA LYS A 212 3.83 -12.65 0.94
C LYS A 212 3.62 -11.14 1.08
N MET A 213 2.39 -10.68 1.25
CA MET A 213 2.08 -9.27 1.47
C MET A 213 2.69 -8.78 2.80
N GLU A 214 2.59 -9.59 3.85
CA GLU A 214 3.21 -9.28 5.15
C GLU A 214 4.74 -9.37 5.11
N GLU A 215 5.32 -10.27 4.31
CA GLU A 215 6.78 -10.32 4.08
C GLU A 215 7.29 -9.00 3.45
N ILE A 216 6.55 -8.44 2.48
CA ILE A 216 6.99 -7.27 1.70
C ILE A 216 6.71 -5.96 2.42
N PHE A 217 5.49 -5.79 2.95
CA PHE A 217 5.01 -4.51 3.51
C PHE A 217 4.69 -4.59 5.00
N GLY A 218 4.88 -5.74 5.65
CA GLY A 218 4.50 -5.91 7.04
C GLY A 218 2.99 -5.86 7.27
N GLU A 219 2.56 -6.19 8.49
CA GLU A 219 1.15 -6.35 8.81
C GLU A 219 0.33 -5.04 8.68
N ARG A 220 0.98 -3.88 8.80
CA ARG A 220 0.27 -2.58 8.75
C ARG A 220 -0.30 -2.27 7.36
N CYS A 221 0.22 -2.89 6.30
CA CYS A 221 -0.25 -2.65 4.94
C CYS A 221 -1.74 -2.94 4.77
N TRP A 222 -2.26 -3.92 5.52
CA TRP A 222 -3.66 -4.30 5.45
C TRP A 222 -4.59 -3.16 5.78
N ARG A 223 -4.20 -2.16 6.58
CA ARG A 223 -5.01 -0.96 6.85
C ARG A 223 -5.27 -0.10 5.61
N ASN A 224 -4.46 -0.24 4.58
CA ASN A 224 -4.60 0.44 3.29
C ASN A 224 -4.89 -0.54 2.14
N THR A 225 -5.19 -1.81 2.43
CA THR A 225 -5.50 -2.81 1.40
C THR A 225 -7.01 -2.98 1.21
N MET A 226 -7.43 -3.02 -0.04
CA MET A 226 -8.79 -3.36 -0.47
C MET A 226 -8.72 -4.44 -1.55
N ILE A 227 -9.65 -5.40 -1.53
CA ILE A 227 -9.75 -6.38 -2.60
C ILE A 227 -10.50 -5.78 -3.79
N LEU A 228 -9.91 -5.90 -4.98
CA LEU A 228 -10.53 -5.50 -6.23
C LEU A 228 -10.91 -6.75 -7.03
N PHE A 229 -12.19 -7.11 -6.99
CA PHE A 229 -12.69 -8.23 -7.77
C PHE A 229 -12.89 -7.81 -9.22
N THR A 230 -12.18 -8.43 -10.15
CA THR A 230 -12.40 -8.19 -11.60
C THR A 230 -13.45 -9.15 -12.13
N VAL A 231 -14.44 -8.59 -12.81
CA VAL A 231 -15.53 -9.33 -13.44
C VAL A 231 -15.55 -9.07 -14.94
N SER A 232 -16.07 -10.04 -15.69
CA SER A 232 -16.24 -9.97 -17.15
C SER A 232 -17.69 -9.78 -17.57
N ASP A 233 -18.65 -9.88 -16.64
CA ASP A 233 -20.06 -9.62 -16.86
C ASP A 233 -20.76 -9.19 -15.54
N GLU A 234 -21.95 -8.61 -15.66
CA GLU A 234 -22.73 -8.11 -14.53
C GLU A 234 -23.35 -9.22 -13.65
N LEU A 235 -23.46 -10.45 -14.15
CA LEU A 235 -23.97 -11.57 -13.34
C LEU A 235 -22.92 -11.96 -12.29
N GLN A 236 -21.64 -11.97 -12.66
CA GLN A 236 -20.55 -12.18 -11.73
C GLN A 236 -20.51 -11.13 -10.62
N LYS A 237 -20.85 -9.87 -10.94
CA LYS A 237 -20.93 -8.79 -9.95
C LYS A 237 -22.03 -9.03 -8.90
N LYS A 238 -23.20 -9.51 -9.34
CA LYS A 238 -24.35 -9.80 -8.46
C LYS A 238 -24.13 -10.98 -7.52
N ASN A 239 -23.25 -11.89 -7.90
CA ASN A 239 -22.97 -13.11 -7.15
C ASN A 239 -21.66 -13.00 -6.36
N ILE A 240 -21.14 -11.79 -6.08
CA ILE A 240 -19.85 -11.66 -5.41
C ILE A 240 -19.89 -12.21 -3.99
N GLU A 241 -20.97 -11.96 -3.25
CA GLU A 241 -21.15 -12.48 -1.90
C GLU A 241 -21.20 -14.02 -1.92
N GLU A 242 -21.90 -14.60 -2.88
CA GLU A 242 -21.93 -16.05 -3.09
C GLU A 242 -20.54 -16.57 -3.47
N PHE A 243 -19.80 -15.86 -4.34
CA PHE A 243 -18.43 -16.22 -4.71
C PHE A 243 -17.48 -16.20 -3.49
N ILE A 244 -17.62 -15.24 -2.58
CA ILE A 244 -16.81 -15.18 -1.36
C ILE A 244 -17.21 -16.33 -0.41
N GLN A 245 -18.51 -16.59 -0.24
CA GLN A 245 -19.02 -17.62 0.68
C GLN A 245 -18.75 -19.05 0.20
N SER A 246 -18.93 -19.31 -1.09
CA SER A 246 -18.65 -20.60 -1.74
C SER A 246 -17.20 -20.75 -2.19
N GLY A 247 -16.42 -19.67 -2.06
CA GLY A 247 -15.05 -19.56 -2.51
C GLY A 247 -14.05 -20.38 -1.69
N ASP A 248 -12.79 -20.31 -2.13
CA ASP A 248 -11.67 -20.87 -1.39
C ASP A 248 -11.52 -20.18 -0.03
N GLN A 249 -11.13 -20.95 0.99
CA GLN A 249 -10.80 -20.46 2.32
C GLN A 249 -9.75 -19.34 2.27
N GLU A 250 -8.83 -19.37 1.31
CA GLU A 250 -7.83 -18.31 1.11
C GLU A 250 -8.46 -16.96 0.76
N VAL A 251 -9.48 -16.94 -0.12
CA VAL A 251 -10.19 -15.70 -0.49
C VAL A 251 -10.93 -15.14 0.71
N GLN A 252 -11.58 -16.00 1.51
CA GLN A 252 -12.28 -15.58 2.73
C GLN A 252 -11.31 -14.95 3.73
N ARG A 253 -10.15 -15.58 3.97
CA ARG A 253 -9.11 -15.03 4.87
C ARG A 253 -8.59 -13.67 4.37
N LEU A 254 -8.39 -13.51 3.07
CA LEU A 254 -7.98 -12.22 2.51
C LEU A 254 -9.06 -11.15 2.73
N VAL A 255 -10.34 -11.47 2.51
CA VAL A 255 -11.46 -10.54 2.75
C VAL A 255 -11.52 -10.13 4.21
N GLU A 256 -11.40 -11.10 5.13
CA GLU A 256 -11.37 -10.87 6.57
C GLU A 256 -10.17 -10.01 6.98
N LYS A 257 -8.97 -10.32 6.48
CA LYS A 257 -7.74 -9.56 6.76
C LYS A 257 -7.81 -8.13 6.22
N CYS A 258 -8.49 -7.95 5.09
CA CYS A 258 -8.82 -6.63 4.55
C CYS A 258 -9.99 -5.96 5.28
N GLY A 259 -10.53 -6.51 6.36
CA GLY A 259 -11.63 -5.89 7.12
C GLY A 259 -12.92 -5.76 6.30
N ASN A 260 -13.22 -6.75 5.46
CA ASN A 260 -14.38 -6.79 4.56
C ASN A 260 -14.42 -5.63 3.53
N ARG A 261 -13.26 -5.03 3.20
CA ARG A 261 -13.16 -4.01 2.16
C ARG A 261 -12.92 -4.66 0.81
N PHE A 262 -13.93 -4.61 -0.04
CA PHE A 262 -13.81 -5.01 -1.44
C PHE A 262 -14.66 -4.15 -2.39
N HIS A 263 -14.31 -4.20 -3.66
CA HIS A 263 -15.03 -3.55 -4.76
C HIS A 263 -15.01 -4.45 -5.99
N CYS A 264 -16.10 -4.47 -6.76
CA CYS A 264 -16.20 -5.23 -8.01
C CYS A 264 -16.08 -4.30 -9.20
N LEU A 265 -15.08 -4.54 -10.04
CA LEU A 265 -14.79 -3.75 -11.24
C LEU A 265 -15.02 -4.60 -12.50
N ASN A 266 -15.91 -4.13 -13.36
CA ASN A 266 -16.13 -4.72 -14.67
C ASN A 266 -15.08 -4.14 -15.63
N ILE A 267 -14.11 -4.97 -16.03
CA ILE A 267 -12.98 -4.57 -16.86
C ILE A 267 -13.27 -4.63 -18.37
N LYS A 268 -14.50 -5.03 -18.77
CA LYS A 268 -14.94 -5.05 -20.17
C LYS A 268 -15.86 -3.88 -20.53
N GLU A 269 -16.57 -3.34 -19.54
CA GLU A 269 -17.54 -2.28 -19.75
C GLU A 269 -17.04 -0.98 -19.11
N SER A 270 -16.66 -0.03 -19.96
CA SER A 270 -16.52 1.38 -19.58
C SER A 270 -17.92 1.98 -19.49
N GLY A 271 -18.60 1.74 -18.37
CA GLY A 271 -19.87 2.39 -18.06
C GLY A 271 -19.75 3.90 -17.91
N ASP A 272 -20.72 4.54 -17.28
CA ASP A 272 -20.76 5.99 -16.99
C ASP A 272 -19.67 6.50 -16.00
N GLY A 273 -18.69 5.68 -15.66
CA GLY A 273 -17.65 5.99 -14.66
C GLY A 273 -18.11 5.84 -13.20
N SER A 274 -19.36 5.41 -12.93
CA SER A 274 -19.88 5.21 -11.57
C SER A 274 -19.06 4.20 -10.78
N GLN A 275 -18.73 3.03 -11.35
CA GLN A 275 -17.94 2.00 -10.66
C GLN A 275 -16.58 2.52 -10.18
N VAL A 276 -15.90 3.34 -11.00
CA VAL A 276 -14.60 3.91 -10.65
C VAL A 276 -14.79 5.00 -9.61
N SER A 277 -15.82 5.84 -9.75
CA SER A 277 -16.12 6.89 -8.78
C SER A 277 -16.41 6.30 -7.39
N GLU A 278 -17.22 5.24 -7.32
CA GLU A 278 -17.49 4.47 -6.10
C GLU A 278 -16.25 3.81 -5.51
N LEU A 279 -15.37 3.25 -6.34
CA LEU A 279 -14.09 2.68 -5.90
C LEU A 279 -13.24 3.74 -5.20
N LEU A 280 -13.06 4.90 -5.85
CA LEU A 280 -12.24 5.99 -5.32
C LEU A 280 -12.84 6.57 -4.03
N GLU A 281 -14.16 6.72 -3.93
CA GLU A 281 -14.83 7.12 -2.69
C GLU A 281 -14.63 6.12 -1.54
N LYS A 282 -14.68 4.82 -1.82
CA LYS A 282 -14.39 3.78 -0.81
C LYS A 282 -12.95 3.88 -0.32
N ILE A 283 -12.01 4.19 -1.22
CA ILE A 283 -10.59 4.38 -0.89
C ILE A 283 -10.40 5.63 -0.02
N GLU A 284 -11.05 6.73 -0.36
CA GLU A 284 -10.99 7.97 0.43
C GLU A 284 -11.52 7.73 1.86
N LYS A 285 -12.69 7.11 2.00
CA LYS A 285 -13.24 6.73 3.32
C LYS A 285 -12.32 5.79 4.10
N MET A 286 -11.62 4.90 3.40
CA MET A 286 -10.65 3.99 4.01
C MET A 286 -9.47 4.74 4.63
N VAL A 287 -9.03 5.86 4.03
CA VAL A 287 -7.87 6.61 4.51
C VAL A 287 -8.19 7.81 5.39
N GLU A 288 -9.42 8.36 5.33
CA GLU A 288 -9.91 9.52 6.10
C GLU A 288 -9.76 9.41 7.63
N GLY A 289 -9.66 8.19 8.18
CA GLY A 289 -9.49 7.96 9.62
C GLY A 289 -8.04 7.70 10.06
N SER A 290 -7.09 7.63 9.13
CA SER A 290 -5.69 7.30 9.42
C SER A 290 -4.87 8.58 9.62
N ARG A 291 -3.99 8.60 10.63
CA ARG A 291 -3.12 9.78 10.89
C ARG A 291 -2.22 10.13 9.70
N GLU A 292 -1.93 9.17 8.83
CA GLU A 292 -0.96 9.28 7.75
C GLU A 292 -1.61 9.47 6.37
N ASN A 293 -2.93 9.33 6.22
CA ASN A 293 -3.73 9.42 4.96
C ASN A 293 -3.25 8.53 3.79
N PHE A 294 -2.08 7.93 3.87
CA PHE A 294 -1.51 6.96 2.95
C PHE A 294 -0.63 5.98 3.75
N TYR A 295 -0.33 4.84 3.16
CA TYR A 295 0.54 3.85 3.77
C TYR A 295 1.98 4.36 3.86
N SER A 296 2.57 4.33 5.05
CA SER A 296 3.98 4.60 5.29
C SER A 296 4.62 3.43 6.06
N SER A 297 5.85 3.09 5.67
CA SER A 297 6.71 2.13 6.38
C SER A 297 8.16 2.51 6.22
N GLU A 298 9.05 1.80 6.92
CA GLU A 298 10.50 1.89 6.70
C GLU A 298 10.89 1.70 5.24
N THR A 299 10.13 0.88 4.50
CA THR A 299 10.27 0.72 3.05
C THR A 299 10.12 2.05 2.27
N TYR A 300 9.36 3.02 2.79
CA TYR A 300 9.06 4.31 2.15
C TYR A 300 9.88 5.49 2.72
N PHE A 301 10.65 5.29 3.80
CA PHE A 301 11.58 6.32 4.28
C PHE A 301 12.89 6.22 3.47
N GLN A 302 13.08 7.18 2.54
CA GLN A 302 14.32 7.37 1.77
C GLN A 302 15.25 8.36 2.47
#